data_AF-A0AAX4HNF8-F1
#
_entry.id   AF-A0AAX4HNF8-F1
#
_cell.length_a   1.000
_cell.length_b   1.000
_cell.length_c   1.000
_cell.angle_alpha   90.00
_cell.angle_beta   90.00
_cell.angle_gamma   90.00
#
_symmetry.space_group_name_H-M   'P 1'
#
loop_
_entity.id
_entity.type
_entity.pdbx_description
1 polymer ?
#
loop_
_entity_poly.entity_id
_entity_poly.type
_entity_poly.pdbx_seq_one_letter_code
_entity_poly.pdbx_strand_id
1 'polypeptide(L)'
;MDQNLFFESIIGEAIDNLPLLFAYHILLFFIGTYVGWLILHPFRRIGEYCENVLESPNTVYKVDEFSTYKLLTRFSEFFFEFLRESRKKGVIISHSIPPQFSKIHKPVTDKIFMLHFGLLMVIICISSAVFITENSSSVFISMVELATKTLSNDKTVNKYFSDQMYVLDDMVVLTVILIAVSYILLGIHLYAKVSGAAFGIFSTMRAFMKGNYNSRVHLVGYAYIREYTRKLNKYLDYVQNNLAKSESKD
;
A
#
# COMPACT_ATOMS: atom_id res chain seq x y z
N MET A 1 6.07 -36.50 -39.57
CA MET A 1 4.85 -36.01 -38.89
C MET A 1 5.29 -34.80 -38.09
N ASP A 2 4.89 -33.61 -38.54
CA ASP A 2 5.63 -32.37 -38.34
C ASP A 2 5.60 -31.87 -36.89
N GLN A 3 6.74 -31.99 -36.20
CA GLN A 3 6.99 -31.24 -34.97
C GLN A 3 6.71 -29.73 -35.15
N ASN A 4 6.90 -29.22 -36.36
CA ASN A 4 6.59 -27.84 -36.72
C ASN A 4 5.09 -27.52 -36.60
N LEU A 5 4.18 -28.42 -36.99
CA LEU A 5 2.73 -28.18 -36.86
C LEU A 5 2.28 -28.15 -35.39
N PHE A 6 2.85 -29.02 -34.55
CA PHE A 6 2.58 -29.03 -33.13
C PHE A 6 3.12 -27.76 -32.44
N PHE A 7 4.35 -27.36 -32.79
CA PHE A 7 4.98 -26.17 -32.23
C PHE A 7 4.31 -24.87 -32.68
N GLU A 8 3.92 -24.76 -33.97
CA GLU A 8 3.16 -23.62 -34.50
C GLU A 8 1.81 -23.47 -33.82
N SER A 9 1.11 -24.57 -33.52
CA SER A 9 -0.18 -24.50 -32.87
C SER A 9 -0.09 -24.19 -31.37
N ILE A 10 0.92 -24.69 -30.64
CA ILE A 10 1.14 -24.30 -29.24
C ILE A 10 1.54 -22.82 -29.15
N ILE A 11 2.43 -22.38 -30.05
CA ILE A 11 2.83 -20.97 -30.11
C ILE A 11 1.65 -20.09 -30.52
N GLY A 12 0.82 -20.54 -31.47
CA GLY A 12 -0.41 -19.84 -31.86
C GLY A 12 -1.32 -19.60 -30.67
N GLU A 13 -1.63 -20.65 -29.89
CA GLU A 13 -2.48 -20.53 -28.70
C GLU A 13 -1.86 -19.64 -27.60
N ALA A 14 -0.55 -19.71 -27.42
CA ALA A 14 0.17 -18.83 -26.48
C ALA A 14 0.13 -17.37 -26.93
N ILE A 15 0.23 -17.11 -28.24
CA ILE A 15 0.09 -15.79 -28.84
C ILE A 15 -1.36 -15.29 -28.69
N ASP A 16 -2.36 -16.17 -28.86
CA ASP A 16 -3.77 -15.80 -28.73
C ASP A 16 -4.17 -15.43 -27.30
N ASN A 17 -3.51 -16.03 -26.29
CA ASN A 17 -3.68 -15.67 -24.89
C ASN A 17 -2.83 -14.45 -24.46
N LEU A 18 -1.87 -14.03 -25.28
CA LEU A 18 -0.97 -12.91 -24.97
C LEU A 18 -1.72 -11.56 -24.75
N PRO A 19 -2.74 -11.20 -25.55
CA PRO A 19 -3.57 -10.02 -25.28
C PRO A 19 -4.24 -10.04 -23.91
N LEU A 20 -4.75 -11.21 -23.48
CA LEU A 20 -5.41 -11.36 -22.17
C LEU A 20 -4.38 -11.21 -21.04
N LEU A 21 -3.23 -11.86 -21.17
CA LEU A 21 -2.12 -11.73 -20.23
C LEU A 21 -1.63 -10.29 -20.12
N PHE A 22 -1.48 -9.59 -21.25
CA PHE A 22 -1.06 -8.20 -21.29
C PHE A 22 -2.10 -7.27 -20.66
N ALA A 23 -3.39 -7.46 -20.96
CA ALA A 23 -4.48 -6.71 -20.34
C ALA A 23 -4.52 -6.90 -18.82
N TYR A 24 -4.29 -8.13 -18.34
CA TYR A 24 -4.22 -8.43 -16.92
C TYR A 24 -3.03 -7.71 -16.24
N HIS A 25 -1.86 -7.67 -16.89
CA HIS A 25 -0.71 -6.93 -16.37
C HIS A 25 -0.95 -5.42 -16.29
N ILE A 26 -1.62 -4.83 -17.29
CA ILE A 26 -2.02 -3.42 -17.26
C ILE A 26 -2.96 -3.18 -16.07
N LEU A 27 -3.95 -4.06 -15.87
CA LEU A 27 -4.88 -3.96 -14.74
C LEU A 27 -4.12 -4.02 -13.40
N LEU A 28 -3.20 -4.97 -13.23
CA LEU A 28 -2.36 -5.09 -12.04
C LEU A 28 -1.50 -3.84 -11.79
N PHE A 29 -0.96 -3.23 -12.85
CA PHE A 29 -0.20 -1.98 -12.74
C PHE A 29 -1.05 -0.83 -12.17
N PHE A 30 -2.28 -0.67 -12.66
CA PHE A 30 -3.19 0.36 -12.14
C PHE A 30 -3.62 0.06 -10.70
N ILE A 31 -3.89 -1.21 -10.37
CA ILE A 31 -4.18 -1.63 -8.98
C ILE A 31 -3.00 -1.30 -8.07
N GLY A 32 -1.77 -1.63 -8.48
CA GLY A 32 -0.56 -1.33 -7.71
C GLY A 32 -0.36 0.17 -7.50
N THR A 33 -0.62 0.99 -8.53
CA THR A 33 -0.58 2.45 -8.43
C THR A 33 -1.63 2.97 -7.45
N TYR A 34 -2.85 2.44 -7.51
CA TYR A 34 -3.93 2.76 -6.59
C TYR A 34 -3.60 2.38 -5.15
N VAL A 35 -3.00 1.20 -4.94
CA VAL A 35 -2.50 0.77 -3.62
C VAL A 35 -1.46 1.76 -3.09
N GLY A 36 -0.48 2.15 -3.91
CA GLY A 36 0.50 3.16 -3.54
C GLY A 36 -0.13 4.49 -3.14
N TRP A 37 -1.11 4.96 -3.92
CA TRP A 37 -1.89 6.16 -3.61
C TRP A 37 -2.63 6.06 -2.28
N LEU A 38 -3.29 4.93 -2.01
CA LEU A 38 -4.05 4.67 -0.79
C LEU A 38 -3.14 4.67 0.46
N ILE A 39 -1.98 4.03 0.37
CA ILE A 39 -1.00 3.99 1.47
C ILE A 39 -0.50 5.41 1.83
N LEU A 40 -0.34 6.28 0.82
CA LEU A 40 0.13 7.66 1.02
C LEU A 40 -0.98 8.62 1.48
N HIS A 41 -2.24 8.18 1.47
CA HIS A 41 -3.41 9.02 1.74
C HIS A 41 -3.31 9.81 3.06
N PRO A 42 -2.94 9.21 4.22
CA PRO A 42 -2.89 9.95 5.49
C PRO A 42 -1.85 11.06 5.51
N PHE A 43 -0.70 10.84 4.87
CA PHE A 43 0.36 11.84 4.76
C PHE A 43 -0.11 13.04 3.94
N ARG A 44 -0.78 12.77 2.83
CA ARG A 44 -1.35 13.80 1.97
C ARG A 44 -2.38 14.64 2.72
N ARG A 45 -3.29 14.01 3.48
CA ARG A 45 -4.31 14.72 4.27
C ARG A 45 -3.71 15.64 5.33
N ILE A 46 -2.65 15.21 6.01
CA ILE A 46 -1.92 16.07 6.95
C ILE A 46 -1.31 17.28 6.22
N GLY A 47 -0.64 17.04 5.08
CA GLY A 47 -0.02 18.10 4.28
C GLY A 47 -1.03 19.11 3.73
N GLU A 48 -2.12 18.63 3.13
CA GLU A 48 -3.23 19.46 2.61
C GLU A 48 -3.86 20.30 3.72
N TYR A 49 -4.12 19.71 4.90
CA TYR A 49 -4.64 20.47 6.02
C TYR A 49 -3.70 21.61 6.46
N CYS A 50 -2.40 21.31 6.59
CA CYS A 50 -1.40 22.30 6.96
C CYS A 50 -1.30 23.46 5.98
N GLU A 51 -1.54 23.22 4.69
CA GLU A 51 -1.60 24.27 3.66
C GLU A 51 -2.90 25.07 3.78
N ASN A 52 -4.05 24.40 3.82
CA ASN A 52 -5.36 25.03 3.88
C ASN A 52 -5.59 25.86 5.15
N VAL A 53 -4.98 25.50 6.28
CA VAL A 53 -5.12 26.25 7.55
C VAL A 53 -4.26 27.52 7.60
N LEU A 54 -3.25 27.63 6.73
CA LEU A 54 -2.46 28.84 6.55
C LEU A 54 -3.21 29.86 5.69
N GLU A 55 -3.94 29.39 4.68
CA GLU A 55 -4.77 30.25 3.82
C GLU A 55 -6.10 30.61 4.48
N SER A 56 -6.74 29.63 5.13
CA SER A 56 -8.04 29.74 5.77
C SER A 56 -7.96 29.28 7.23
N PRO A 57 -7.77 30.20 8.19
CA PRO A 57 -7.57 29.86 9.60
C PRO A 57 -8.68 29.04 10.27
N ASN A 58 -9.89 29.06 9.71
CA ASN A 58 -11.06 28.34 10.20
C ASN A 58 -11.22 26.92 9.61
N THR A 59 -10.27 26.46 8.80
CA THR A 59 -10.29 25.11 8.24
C THR A 59 -10.29 24.07 9.36
N VAL A 60 -11.28 23.16 9.33
CA VAL A 60 -11.40 22.04 10.28
C VAL A 60 -10.63 20.84 9.74
N TYR A 61 -9.83 20.22 10.59
CA TYR A 61 -9.18 18.96 10.24
C TYR A 61 -10.23 17.85 10.17
N LYS A 62 -10.47 17.32 8.98
CA LYS A 62 -11.38 16.19 8.78
C LYS A 62 -10.58 14.90 8.79
N VAL A 63 -10.83 14.07 9.80
CA VAL A 63 -10.30 12.72 9.81
C VAL A 63 -11.06 11.88 8.80
N ASP A 64 -10.32 11.19 7.95
CA ASP A 64 -10.90 10.21 7.06
C ASP A 64 -11.21 8.92 7.86
N GLU A 65 -12.48 8.56 7.95
CA GLU A 65 -12.97 7.37 8.65
C GLU A 65 -12.36 6.08 8.07
N PHE A 66 -11.99 6.11 6.79
CA PHE A 66 -11.33 5.01 6.09
C PHE A 66 -9.80 5.09 6.13
N SER A 67 -9.23 6.01 6.90
CA SER A 67 -7.77 6.18 6.93
C SER A 67 -7.09 4.92 7.44
N THR A 68 -6.19 4.40 6.60
CA THR A 68 -5.51 3.12 6.82
C THR A 68 -4.62 3.22 8.07
N TYR A 69 -4.04 4.39 8.39
CA TYR A 69 -3.17 4.62 9.56
C TYR A 69 -3.92 5.23 10.75
N LYS A 70 -4.70 4.42 11.46
CA LYS A 70 -5.53 4.88 12.59
C LYS A 70 -4.73 5.55 13.71
N LEU A 71 -3.49 5.10 13.95
CA LEU A 71 -2.65 5.76 14.95
C LEU A 71 -2.27 7.18 14.53
N LEU A 72 -1.75 7.32 13.30
CA LEU A 72 -1.26 8.60 12.79
C LEU A 72 -2.41 9.59 12.67
N THR A 73 -3.56 9.17 12.12
CA THR A 73 -4.72 10.05 11.94
C THR A 73 -5.38 10.48 13.23
N ARG A 74 -5.51 9.58 14.22
CA ARG A 74 -6.01 9.96 15.55
C ARG A 74 -5.06 10.90 16.27
N PHE A 75 -3.76 10.67 16.15
CA PHE A 75 -2.79 11.55 16.80
C PHE A 75 -2.71 12.90 16.10
N SER A 76 -2.79 12.95 14.77
CA SER A 76 -2.83 14.22 14.04
C SER A 76 -4.10 15.01 14.34
N GLU A 77 -5.25 14.35 14.48
CA GLU A 77 -6.48 15.00 14.94
C GLU A 77 -6.30 15.66 16.31
N PHE A 78 -5.82 14.89 17.29
CA PHE A 78 -5.53 15.40 18.62
C PHE A 78 -4.52 16.57 18.58
N PHE A 79 -3.45 16.43 17.78
CA PHE A 79 -2.42 17.44 17.62
C PHE A 79 -2.96 18.74 17.00
N PHE A 80 -3.78 18.64 15.96
CA PHE A 80 -4.35 19.82 15.30
C PHE A 80 -5.43 20.49 16.13
N GLU A 81 -6.20 19.73 16.91
CA GLU A 81 -7.13 20.31 17.88
C GLU A 81 -6.38 21.12 18.95
N PHE A 82 -5.30 20.55 19.50
CA PHE A 82 -4.41 21.24 20.42
C PHE A 82 -3.88 22.58 19.86
N LEU A 83 -3.43 22.58 18.60
CA LEU A 83 -2.95 23.80 17.95
C LEU A 83 -4.08 24.81 17.70
N ARG A 84 -5.28 24.32 17.38
CA ARG A 84 -6.47 25.16 17.18
C ARG A 84 -6.88 25.86 18.47
N GLU A 85 -6.89 25.15 19.59
CA GLU A 85 -7.17 25.73 20.90
C GLU A 85 -6.11 26.74 21.33
N SER A 86 -4.83 26.42 21.10
CA SER A 86 -3.71 27.34 21.35
C SER A 86 -3.86 28.63 20.54
N ARG A 87 -4.25 28.52 19.26
CA ARG A 87 -4.51 29.69 18.40
C ARG A 87 -5.67 30.54 18.91
N LYS A 88 -6.77 29.93 19.36
CA LYS A 88 -7.93 30.66 19.92
C LYS A 88 -7.56 31.46 21.17
N LYS A 89 -6.63 30.94 21.97
CA LYS A 89 -6.16 31.60 23.21
C LYS A 89 -4.98 32.56 22.99
N GLY A 90 -4.35 32.54 21.81
CA GLY A 90 -3.18 33.35 21.50
C GLY A 90 -1.87 32.89 22.17
N VAL A 91 -1.90 31.80 22.93
CA VAL A 91 -0.77 31.21 23.66
C VAL A 91 -0.78 29.70 23.51
N ILE A 92 0.40 29.06 23.60
CA ILE A 92 0.47 27.61 23.55
C ILE A 92 0.03 27.06 24.91
N ILE A 93 -1.11 26.38 24.93
CA ILE A 93 -1.58 25.76 26.16
C ILE A 93 -0.77 24.51 26.48
N SER A 94 -0.52 24.23 27.76
CA SER A 94 0.04 22.94 28.15
C SER A 94 -1.06 21.88 28.11
N HIS A 95 -0.92 20.87 27.24
CA HIS A 95 -1.81 19.70 27.21
C HIS A 95 -1.04 18.45 27.59
N SER A 96 -1.61 17.66 28.50
CA SER A 96 -1.09 16.32 28.78
C SER A 96 -1.38 15.41 27.58
N ILE A 97 -0.32 14.82 27.02
CA ILE A 97 -0.46 13.85 25.94
C ILE A 97 -1.07 12.57 26.52
N PRO A 98 -2.17 12.05 25.94
CA PRO A 98 -2.82 10.84 26.44
C PRO A 98 -1.84 9.68 26.62
N PRO A 99 -1.98 8.87 27.69
CA PRO A 99 -1.05 7.78 27.99
C PRO A 99 -0.85 6.79 26.83
N GLN A 100 -1.87 6.60 25.99
CA GLN A 100 -1.77 5.73 24.80
C GLN A 100 -0.72 6.20 23.78
N PHE A 101 -0.48 7.51 23.67
CA PHE A 101 0.49 8.07 22.72
C PHE A 101 1.85 8.33 23.38
N SER A 102 1.86 8.57 24.69
CA SER A 102 3.08 8.84 25.46
C SER A 102 4.05 7.66 25.49
N LYS A 103 3.56 6.42 25.47
CA LYS A 103 4.37 5.18 25.54
C LYS A 103 5.00 4.74 24.21
N ILE A 104 4.71 5.43 23.10
CA ILE A 104 5.12 4.99 21.75
C ILE A 104 6.52 5.53 21.41
N HIS A 105 7.57 4.72 21.58
CA HIS A 105 8.96 5.15 21.34
C HIS A 105 9.58 4.62 20.04
N LYS A 106 8.87 3.76 19.33
CA LYS A 106 9.30 3.16 18.06
C LYS A 106 8.11 3.04 17.10
N PRO A 107 8.32 2.83 15.78
CA PRO A 107 7.24 2.49 14.87
C PRO A 107 6.43 1.32 15.43
N VAL A 108 5.14 1.55 15.67
CA VAL A 108 4.24 0.52 16.17
C VAL A 108 3.43 -0.05 15.02
N THR A 109 3.21 -1.36 15.08
CA THR A 109 2.38 -2.08 14.12
C THR A 109 0.94 -1.59 14.21
N ASP A 110 0.47 -0.89 13.17
CA ASP A 110 -0.93 -0.53 13.06
C ASP A 110 -1.71 -1.74 12.56
N LYS A 111 -2.33 -2.47 13.48
CA LYS A 111 -3.07 -3.70 13.20
C LYS A 111 -4.22 -3.47 12.23
N ILE A 112 -4.85 -2.29 12.30
CA ILE A 112 -6.00 -1.96 11.47
C ILE A 112 -5.53 -1.61 10.08
N PHE A 113 -4.41 -0.89 9.95
CA PHE A 113 -3.74 -0.72 8.66
C PHE A 113 -3.46 -2.08 8.03
N MET A 114 -2.78 -2.96 8.77
CA MET A 114 -2.36 -4.27 8.28
C MET A 114 -3.55 -5.15 7.88
N LEU A 115 -4.67 -5.07 8.60
CA LEU A 115 -5.86 -5.82 8.25
C LEU A 115 -6.47 -5.35 6.92
N HIS A 116 -6.74 -4.05 6.77
CA HIS A 116 -7.36 -3.52 5.55
C HIS A 116 -6.45 -3.71 4.33
N PHE A 117 -5.18 -3.37 4.52
CA PHE A 117 -4.18 -3.52 3.47
C PHE A 117 -3.92 -5.01 3.16
N GLY A 118 -3.84 -5.87 4.17
CA GLY A 118 -3.69 -7.31 4.00
C GLY A 118 -4.88 -7.93 3.26
N LEU A 119 -6.11 -7.51 3.57
CA LEU A 119 -7.31 -7.96 2.85
C LEU A 119 -7.25 -7.59 1.37
N LEU A 120 -6.83 -6.36 1.04
CA LEU A 120 -6.62 -5.94 -0.34
C LEU A 120 -5.57 -6.81 -1.04
N MET A 121 -4.43 -7.07 -0.39
CA MET A 121 -3.39 -7.94 -0.94
C MET A 121 -3.88 -9.37 -1.16
N VAL A 122 -4.73 -9.89 -0.27
CA VAL A 122 -5.35 -11.22 -0.42
C VAL A 122 -6.29 -11.25 -1.61
N ILE A 123 -7.12 -10.22 -1.82
CA ILE A 123 -8.02 -10.14 -2.99
C ILE A 123 -7.21 -10.17 -4.28
N ILE A 124 -6.13 -9.38 -4.36
CA ILE A 124 -5.25 -9.34 -5.54
C ILE A 124 -4.57 -10.71 -5.73
N CYS A 125 -4.09 -11.32 -4.64
CA CYS A 125 -3.49 -12.66 -4.67
C CYS A 125 -4.45 -13.73 -5.19
N ILE A 126 -5.69 -13.77 -4.70
CA ILE A 126 -6.72 -14.71 -5.17
C ILE A 126 -7.02 -14.47 -6.64
N SER A 127 -7.19 -13.21 -7.05
CA SER A 127 -7.41 -12.86 -8.45
C SER A 127 -6.26 -13.33 -9.34
N SER A 128 -5.00 -13.16 -8.92
CA SER A 128 -3.82 -13.64 -9.65
C SER A 128 -3.74 -15.16 -9.69
N ALA A 129 -4.06 -15.84 -8.60
CA ALA A 129 -4.08 -17.29 -8.55
C ALA A 129 -5.13 -17.87 -9.50
N VAL A 130 -6.38 -17.37 -9.44
CA VAL A 130 -7.44 -17.77 -10.37
C VAL A 130 -7.04 -17.52 -11.81
N PHE A 131 -6.49 -16.33 -12.11
CA PHE A 131 -6.04 -16.01 -13.46
C PHE A 131 -4.99 -17.01 -13.98
N ILE A 132 -3.98 -17.35 -13.18
CA ILE A 132 -2.94 -18.30 -13.57
C ILE A 132 -3.50 -19.72 -13.73
N THR A 133 -4.36 -20.17 -12.82
CA THR A 133 -4.98 -21.51 -12.92
C THR A 133 -5.82 -21.64 -14.19
N GLU A 134 -6.70 -20.68 -14.48
CA GLU A 134 -7.57 -20.71 -15.67
C GLU A 134 -6.76 -20.65 -16.97
N ASN A 135 -5.80 -19.73 -17.08
CA ASN A 135 -4.95 -19.63 -18.28
C ASN A 135 -4.12 -20.89 -18.50
N SER A 136 -3.53 -21.45 -17.43
CA SER A 136 -2.70 -22.66 -17.55
C SER A 136 -3.54 -23.87 -17.96
N SER A 137 -4.74 -24.00 -17.39
CA SER A 137 -5.68 -25.07 -17.72
C SER A 137 -6.16 -24.95 -19.17
N SER A 138 -6.49 -23.74 -19.63
CA SER A 138 -6.91 -23.47 -21.01
C SER A 138 -5.82 -23.86 -22.01
N VAL A 139 -4.59 -23.39 -21.81
CA VAL A 139 -3.46 -23.71 -22.70
C VAL A 139 -3.22 -25.22 -22.77
N PHE A 140 -3.34 -25.92 -21.64
CA PHE A 140 -3.14 -27.36 -21.59
C PHE A 140 -4.26 -28.15 -22.29
N ILE A 141 -5.52 -27.78 -22.09
CA ILE A 141 -6.65 -28.40 -22.77
C ILE A 141 -6.50 -28.22 -24.29
N SER A 142 -6.18 -27.01 -24.76
CA SER A 142 -5.91 -26.74 -26.18
C SER A 142 -4.75 -27.59 -26.72
N MET A 143 -3.67 -27.77 -25.95
CA MET A 143 -2.55 -28.63 -26.31
C MET A 143 -2.95 -30.12 -26.42
N VAL A 144 -3.73 -30.63 -25.46
CA VAL A 144 -4.21 -32.03 -25.46
C VAL A 144 -5.17 -32.27 -26.62
N GLU A 145 -6.09 -31.34 -26.89
CA GLU A 145 -7.01 -31.43 -28.02
C GLU A 145 -6.29 -31.49 -29.37
N LEU A 146 -5.29 -30.62 -29.56
CA LEU A 146 -4.48 -30.65 -30.77
C LEU A 146 -3.74 -31.99 -30.91
N ALA A 147 -3.13 -32.45 -29.81
CA ALA A 147 -2.33 -33.66 -29.83
C ALA A 147 -3.19 -34.91 -30.09
N THR A 148 -4.40 -34.99 -29.51
CA THR A 148 -5.35 -36.08 -29.76
C THR A 148 -5.97 -36.05 -31.16
N LYS A 149 -6.13 -34.87 -31.78
CA LYS A 149 -6.51 -34.75 -33.20
C LYS A 149 -5.40 -35.19 -34.16
N THR A 150 -4.14 -35.03 -33.75
CA THR A 150 -2.97 -35.26 -34.61
C THR A 150 -2.40 -36.69 -34.45
N LEU A 151 -2.49 -37.26 -33.26
CA LEU A 151 -2.04 -38.62 -32.95
C LEU A 151 -3.20 -39.61 -33.10
N SER A 152 -2.91 -40.83 -33.56
CA SER A 152 -3.90 -41.92 -33.57
C SER A 152 -4.42 -42.18 -32.16
N ASN A 153 -5.73 -42.38 -32.03
CA ASN A 153 -6.47 -42.49 -30.75
C ASN A 153 -6.14 -43.81 -30.00
N ASP A 154 -4.89 -43.92 -29.54
CA ASP A 154 -4.33 -45.04 -28.79
C ASP A 154 -4.49 -44.78 -27.29
N LYS A 155 -4.89 -45.82 -26.55
CA LYS A 155 -5.01 -45.82 -25.09
C LYS A 155 -3.71 -45.39 -24.41
N THR A 156 -2.56 -45.72 -24.98
CA THR A 156 -1.24 -45.33 -24.46
C THR A 156 -1.02 -43.82 -24.52
N VAL A 157 -1.42 -43.19 -25.63
CA VAL A 157 -1.31 -41.75 -25.87
C VAL A 157 -2.23 -40.98 -24.93
N ASN A 158 -3.47 -41.45 -24.77
CA ASN A 158 -4.44 -40.83 -23.84
C ASN A 158 -3.99 -40.92 -22.38
N LYS A 159 -3.37 -42.05 -21.97
CA LYS A 159 -2.79 -42.17 -20.63
C LYS A 159 -1.64 -41.18 -20.42
N TYR A 160 -0.76 -41.01 -21.42
CA TYR A 160 0.34 -40.04 -21.34
C TYR A 160 -0.16 -38.61 -21.12
N PHE A 161 -1.19 -38.15 -21.85
CA PHE A 161 -1.75 -36.81 -21.63
C PHE A 161 -2.40 -36.64 -20.26
N SER A 162 -3.04 -37.69 -19.74
CA SER A 162 -3.55 -37.67 -18.36
C SER A 162 -2.43 -37.51 -17.35
N ASP A 163 -1.31 -38.23 -17.51
CA ASP A 163 -0.15 -38.13 -16.62
C ASP A 163 0.49 -36.73 -16.71
N GLN A 164 0.54 -36.12 -17.90
CA GLN A 164 1.02 -34.74 -18.07
C GLN A 164 0.12 -33.70 -17.39
N MET A 165 -1.19 -33.95 -17.31
CA MET A 165 -2.13 -33.05 -16.63
C MET A 165 -1.84 -32.95 -15.14
N TYR A 166 -1.48 -34.08 -14.51
CA TYR A 166 -1.07 -34.09 -13.10
C TYR A 166 0.21 -33.29 -12.87
N VAL A 167 1.20 -33.44 -13.75
CA VAL A 167 2.45 -32.66 -13.66
C VAL A 167 2.18 -31.16 -13.78
N LEU A 168 1.29 -30.77 -14.71
CA LEU A 168 0.90 -29.37 -14.83
C LEU A 168 0.18 -28.86 -13.59
N ASP A 169 -0.75 -29.63 -13.03
CA ASP A 169 -1.48 -29.25 -11.82
C ASP A 169 -0.51 -28.98 -10.65
N ASP A 170 0.48 -29.86 -10.46
CA ASP A 170 1.55 -29.66 -9.47
C ASP A 170 2.34 -28.38 -9.72
N MET A 171 2.67 -28.07 -10.98
CA MET A 171 3.35 -26.81 -11.35
C MET A 171 2.49 -25.58 -11.07
N VAL A 172 1.18 -25.65 -11.36
CA VAL A 172 0.23 -24.56 -11.09
C VAL A 172 0.08 -24.36 -9.59
N VAL A 173 -0.08 -25.42 -8.79
CA VAL A 173 -0.14 -25.36 -7.33
C VAL A 173 1.11 -24.72 -6.75
N LEU A 174 2.31 -25.14 -7.19
CA LEU A 174 3.56 -24.54 -6.76
C LEU A 174 3.62 -23.04 -7.11
N THR A 175 3.16 -22.67 -8.31
CA THR A 175 3.11 -21.27 -8.75
C THR A 175 2.17 -20.44 -7.89
N VAL A 176 0.98 -20.95 -7.57
CA VAL A 176 0.02 -20.29 -6.65
C VAL A 176 0.62 -20.09 -5.27
N ILE A 177 1.35 -21.06 -4.73
CA ILE A 177 2.06 -20.93 -3.45
C ILE A 177 3.10 -19.80 -3.52
N LEU A 178 3.90 -19.75 -4.60
CA LEU A 178 4.90 -18.70 -4.79
C LEU A 178 4.26 -17.31 -4.93
N ILE A 179 3.12 -17.20 -5.60
CA ILE A 179 2.33 -15.97 -5.70
C ILE A 179 1.88 -15.51 -4.32
N ALA A 180 1.34 -16.43 -3.50
CA ALA A 180 0.89 -16.12 -2.14
C ALA A 180 2.05 -15.60 -1.26
N VAL A 181 3.19 -16.30 -1.28
CA VAL A 181 4.40 -15.86 -0.55
C VAL A 181 4.87 -14.49 -1.02
N SER A 182 4.88 -14.27 -2.34
CA SER A 182 5.31 -12.99 -2.93
C SER A 182 4.42 -11.82 -2.50
N TYR A 183 3.10 -12.00 -2.49
CA TYR A 183 2.17 -10.95 -2.03
C TYR A 183 2.27 -10.68 -0.53
N ILE A 184 2.55 -11.70 0.29
CA ILE A 184 2.84 -11.51 1.72
C ILE A 184 4.12 -10.68 1.91
N LEU A 185 5.20 -11.03 1.21
CA LEU A 185 6.47 -10.30 1.28
C LEU A 185 6.31 -8.87 0.77
N LEU A 186 5.59 -8.66 -0.33
CA LEU A 186 5.26 -7.33 -0.87
C LEU A 186 4.48 -6.51 0.15
N GLY A 187 3.50 -7.11 0.83
CA GLY A 187 2.72 -6.46 1.87
C GLY A 187 3.58 -5.99 3.04
N ILE A 188 4.45 -6.86 3.55
CA ILE A 188 5.41 -6.52 4.62
C ILE A 188 6.35 -5.41 4.16
N HIS A 189 6.86 -5.50 2.93
CA HIS A 189 7.75 -4.49 2.36
C HIS A 189 7.10 -3.11 2.28
N LEU A 190 5.90 -3.03 1.72
CA LEU A 190 5.15 -1.78 1.59
C LEU A 190 4.84 -1.18 2.96
N TYR A 191 4.42 -2.00 3.94
CA TYR A 191 4.22 -1.53 5.32
C TYR A 191 5.50 -0.95 5.93
N ALA A 192 6.64 -1.64 5.78
CA ALA A 192 7.92 -1.19 6.30
C ALA A 192 8.35 0.16 5.69
N LYS A 193 8.03 0.40 4.41
CA LYS A 193 8.31 1.67 3.72
C LYS A 193 7.54 2.86 4.30
N VAL A 194 6.37 2.68 4.91
CA VAL A 194 5.55 3.81 5.38
C VAL A 194 5.43 3.92 6.89
N SER A 195 5.63 2.85 7.64
CA SER A 195 5.59 2.87 9.10
C SER A 195 6.66 3.77 9.74
N GLY A 196 7.89 3.75 9.22
CA GLY A 196 8.98 4.63 9.70
C GLY A 196 8.67 6.12 9.48
N ALA A 197 8.10 6.44 8.32
CA ALA A 197 7.64 7.79 8.00
C ALA A 197 6.52 8.27 8.92
N ALA A 198 5.49 7.43 9.13
CA ALA A 198 4.40 7.73 10.03
C ALA A 198 4.91 8.00 11.45
N PHE A 199 5.86 7.19 11.92
CA PHE A 199 6.49 7.39 13.22
C PHE A 199 7.32 8.69 13.30
N GLY A 200 8.04 9.06 12.24
CA GLY A 200 8.78 10.34 12.21
C GLY A 200 7.86 11.57 12.33
N ILE A 201 6.71 11.55 11.66
CA ILE A 201 5.70 12.61 11.79
C ILE A 201 5.09 12.61 13.20
N PHE A 202 4.66 11.45 13.68
CA PHE A 202 4.11 11.27 15.02
C PHE A 202 5.07 11.78 16.11
N SER A 203 6.33 11.36 16.05
CA SER A 203 7.35 11.74 17.04
C SER A 203 7.62 13.24 17.05
N THR A 204 7.61 13.88 15.86
CA THR A 204 7.76 15.33 15.72
C THR A 204 6.58 16.08 16.34
N MET A 205 5.34 15.72 15.97
CA MET A 205 4.12 16.30 16.55
C MET A 205 4.13 16.17 18.07
N ARG A 206 4.52 15.00 18.58
CA ARG A 206 4.62 14.76 20.02
C ARG A 206 5.70 15.60 20.69
N ALA A 207 6.88 15.73 20.08
CA ALA A 207 7.96 16.56 20.61
C ALA A 207 7.55 18.04 20.66
N PHE A 208 6.84 18.51 19.62
CA PHE A 208 6.28 19.85 19.57
C PHE A 208 5.30 20.11 20.72
N MET A 209 4.37 19.18 20.98
CA MET A 209 3.43 19.29 22.12
C MET A 209 4.13 19.27 23.49
N LYS A 210 5.32 18.68 23.60
CA LYS A 210 6.13 18.69 24.82
C LYS A 210 6.93 19.99 25.01
N GLY A 211 6.75 20.99 24.15
CA GLY A 211 7.44 22.27 24.21
C GLY A 211 8.70 22.37 23.35
N ASN A 212 9.10 21.31 22.64
CA ASN A 212 10.19 21.41 21.67
C ASN A 212 9.68 21.98 20.34
N TYR A 213 9.43 23.29 20.33
CA TYR A 213 8.88 23.98 19.17
C TYR A 213 9.85 24.05 17.98
N ASN A 214 11.14 23.77 18.18
CA ASN A 214 12.13 23.66 17.09
C ASN A 214 12.08 22.31 16.37
N SER A 215 11.30 21.34 16.86
CA SER A 215 11.21 20.00 16.27
C SER A 215 10.63 20.05 14.86
N ARG A 216 11.31 19.44 13.88
CA ARG A 216 10.87 19.35 12.48
C ARG A 216 10.97 17.92 11.98
N VAL A 217 10.11 17.59 11.04
CA VAL A 217 10.14 16.29 10.37
C VAL A 217 11.31 16.27 9.39
N HIS A 218 12.31 15.42 9.65
CA HIS A 218 13.42 15.14 8.76
C HIS A 218 13.43 13.65 8.41
N LEU A 219 12.95 13.32 7.21
CA LEU A 219 12.86 11.95 6.72
C LEU A 219 13.82 11.75 5.55
N VAL A 220 15.00 11.19 5.83
CA VAL A 220 15.98 10.78 4.82
C VAL A 220 15.55 9.43 4.22
N GLY A 221 15.51 9.33 2.90
CA GLY A 221 15.09 8.10 2.20
C GLY A 221 13.59 7.99 1.91
N TYR A 222 12.79 8.99 2.27
CA TYR A 222 11.33 9.00 2.05
C TYR A 222 10.91 10.11 1.07
N ALA A 223 11.38 10.02 -0.18
CA ALA A 223 11.13 11.04 -1.20
C ALA A 223 9.63 11.26 -1.49
N TYR A 224 8.84 10.20 -1.50
CA TYR A 224 7.41 10.18 -1.83
C TYR A 224 6.49 10.88 -0.81
N ILE A 225 6.97 11.19 0.39
CA ILE A 225 6.23 11.98 1.41
C ILE A 225 6.87 13.34 1.68
N ARG A 226 7.98 13.65 1.01
CA ARG A 226 8.80 14.83 1.31
C ARG A 226 8.00 16.12 1.16
N GLU A 227 7.13 16.19 0.17
CA GLU A 227 6.25 17.35 -0.03
C GLU A 227 5.32 17.56 1.17
N TYR A 228 4.63 16.52 1.64
CA TYR A 228 3.67 16.63 2.75
C TYR A 228 4.36 16.99 4.07
N THR A 229 5.55 16.44 4.32
CA THR A 229 6.36 16.78 5.50
C THR A 229 6.87 18.23 5.46
N ARG A 230 7.20 18.76 4.28
CA ARG A 230 7.53 20.19 4.12
C ARG A 230 6.33 21.09 4.43
N LYS A 231 5.13 20.74 3.97
CA LYS A 231 3.89 21.49 4.31
C LYS A 231 3.64 21.52 5.81
N LEU A 232 3.81 20.37 6.49
CA LEU A 232 3.74 20.31 7.95
C LEU A 232 4.80 21.18 8.63
N ASN A 233 6.07 21.09 8.21
CA ASN A 233 7.15 21.90 8.79
C ASN A 233 6.88 23.41 8.65
N LYS A 234 6.42 23.85 7.46
CA LYS A 234 6.02 25.25 7.21
C LYS A 234 4.91 25.70 8.16
N TYR A 235 3.94 24.82 8.42
CA TYR A 235 2.87 25.09 9.38
C TYR A 235 3.39 25.19 10.82
N LEU A 236 4.31 24.31 11.24
CA LEU A 236 4.95 24.39 12.56
C LEU A 236 5.78 25.67 12.72
N ASP A 237 6.49 26.10 11.67
CA ASP A 237 7.22 27.38 11.65
C ASP A 237 6.28 28.57 11.87
N TYR A 238 5.11 28.55 11.22
CA TYR A 238 4.08 29.57 11.41
C TYR A 238 3.59 29.59 12.86
N VAL A 239 3.24 28.44 13.43
CA VAL A 239 2.78 28.33 14.82
C VAL A 239 3.84 28.82 15.79
N GLN A 240 5.09 28.40 15.64
CA GLN A 240 6.19 28.82 16.52
C GLN A 240 6.39 30.33 16.47
N ASN A 241 6.40 30.94 15.29
CA ASN A 241 6.66 32.37 15.15
C ASN A 241 5.52 33.27 15.64
N ASN A 242 4.27 32.80 15.53
CA ASN A 242 3.09 33.61 15.89
C ASN A 242 2.52 33.31 17.28
N LEU A 243 2.79 32.14 17.86
CA LEU A 243 2.18 31.72 19.15
C LEU A 243 3.21 31.34 20.23
N ALA A 244 4.40 30.85 19.87
CA ALA A 244 5.39 30.44 20.88
C ALA A 244 6.25 31.62 21.38
N LYS A 245 6.52 32.60 20.51
CA LYS A 245 7.34 33.78 20.85
C LYS A 245 6.61 34.84 21.68
N SER A 246 5.27 34.79 21.74
CA SER A 246 4.48 35.64 22.64
C SER A 246 4.61 35.21 24.09
N GLU A 247 4.84 33.92 24.35
CA GLU A 247 4.97 33.35 25.70
C GLU A 247 6.34 33.64 26.36
N SER A 248 7.40 33.85 25.57
CA SER A 248 8.76 34.11 26.08
C SER A 248 9.06 35.59 26.38
N LYS A 249 8.05 36.47 26.32
CA LYS A 249 8.21 37.92 26.54
C LYS A 249 7.66 38.40 27.88
N ASP A 250 7.07 37.51 28.67
CA ASP A 250 6.68 37.72 30.07
C ASP A 250 7.63 36.94 31.00
#